data_AF-A0A952B5L0-F1
#
_entry.id   AF-A0A952B5L0-F1
#
_cell.length_a   1.000
_cell.length_b   1.000
_cell.length_c   1.000
_cell.angle_alpha   90.00
_cell.angle_beta   90.00
_cell.angle_gamma   90.00
#
_symmetry.space_group_name_H-M   'P 1'
#
loop_
_entity.id
_entity.type
_entity.pdbx_description
1 polymer ?
#
loop_
_entity_poly.entity_id
_entity_poly.type
_entity_poly.pdbx_seq_one_letter_code
_entity_poly.pdbx_strand_id
1 'polypeptide(L)'
;MVATHFSGAWELVKYLTTSPDAQLITFKTIDAFPSLKTVFDDPMIDEPVAYFGNQKARRLFADIALRIPENMVSEYDVIARDIWTTAVSNVIIGVASIDEAYAKAKQQIENRIR
;
A
#
# COMPACT_ATOMS: atom_id res chain seq x y z
N MET A 1 14.11 -8.36 -23.12
CA MET A 1 15.29 -8.68 -22.30
C MET A 1 14.97 -9.94 -21.51
N VAL A 2 15.79 -10.99 -21.60
CA VAL A 2 15.68 -12.15 -20.71
C VAL A 2 16.63 -11.90 -19.54
N ALA A 3 16.14 -12.05 -18.31
CA ALA A 3 16.97 -11.88 -17.12
C ALA A 3 18.05 -12.96 -17.09
N THR A 4 19.30 -12.59 -17.32
CA THR A 4 20.45 -13.51 -17.42
C THR A 4 20.86 -14.13 -16.09
N HIS A 5 20.32 -13.63 -14.97
CA HIS A 5 20.65 -14.07 -13.61
C HIS A 5 19.39 -14.32 -12.77
N PHE A 6 18.33 -14.87 -13.38
CA PHE A 6 17.02 -15.03 -12.74
C PHE A 6 17.10 -15.70 -11.35
N SER A 7 17.87 -16.79 -11.21
CA SER A 7 18.01 -17.49 -9.92
C SER A 7 18.57 -16.58 -8.83
N GLY A 8 19.65 -15.84 -9.10
CA GLY A 8 20.25 -14.95 -8.10
C GLY A 8 19.35 -13.76 -7.76
N ALA A 9 18.66 -13.21 -8.75
CA ALA A 9 17.66 -12.16 -8.53
C ALA A 9 16.50 -12.66 -7.67
N TRP A 10 16.03 -13.89 -7.90
CA TRP A 10 14.94 -14.49 -7.13
C TRP A 10 15.34 -14.78 -5.68
N GLU A 11 16.54 -15.32 -5.43
CA GLU A 11 17.04 -15.52 -4.06
C GLU A 11 17.14 -14.21 -3.29
N LEU A 12 17.60 -13.13 -3.95
CA LEU A 12 17.66 -11.81 -3.34
C LEU A 12 16.26 -11.29 -2.98
N VAL A 13 15.30 -11.36 -3.91
CA VAL A 13 13.91 -10.92 -3.65
C VAL A 13 13.31 -11.70 -2.48
N LYS A 14 13.48 -13.03 -2.45
CA LYS A 14 13.02 -13.85 -1.33
C LYS A 14 13.63 -13.41 -0.01
N TYR A 15 14.95 -13.24 0.06
CA TYR A 15 15.61 -12.79 1.27
C TYR A 15 15.04 -11.44 1.75
N LEU A 16 14.97 -10.45 0.85
CA LEU A 16 14.49 -9.10 1.19
C LEU A 16 13.03 -9.08 1.67
N THR A 17 12.19 -9.97 1.16
CA THR A 17 10.73 -9.95 1.40
C THR A 17 10.24 -10.95 2.43
N THR A 18 11.03 -11.97 2.77
CA THR A 18 10.60 -13.07 3.66
C THR A 18 11.53 -13.30 4.85
N SER A 19 12.69 -12.63 4.92
CA SER A 19 13.58 -12.72 6.07
C SER A 19 13.21 -11.70 7.15
N PRO A 20 13.01 -12.12 8.42
CA PRO A 20 12.89 -11.22 9.57
C PRO A 20 14.06 -10.22 9.65
N ASP A 21 15.29 -10.69 9.47
CA ASP A 21 16.50 -9.88 9.56
C ASP A 21 16.51 -8.78 8.49
N ALA A 22 16.15 -9.11 7.25
CA ALA A 22 16.11 -8.14 6.17
C ALA A 22 15.07 -7.05 6.45
N GLN A 23 13.87 -7.45 6.90
CA GLN A 23 12.77 -6.54 7.23
C GLN A 23 13.13 -5.60 8.39
N LEU A 24 13.74 -6.13 9.45
CA LEU A 24 14.16 -5.34 10.62
C LEU A 24 15.31 -4.38 10.27
N ILE A 25 16.28 -4.81 9.47
CA ILE A 25 17.37 -3.94 9.01
C ILE A 25 16.83 -2.80 8.16
N THR A 26 15.94 -3.06 7.20
CA THR A 26 15.33 -2.00 6.38
C THR A 26 14.49 -1.06 7.22
N PHE A 27 13.75 -1.58 8.20
CA PHE A 27 12.95 -0.74 9.07
C PHE A 27 13.83 0.17 9.93
N LYS A 28 14.90 -0.37 10.53
CA LYS A 28 15.85 0.40 11.34
C LYS A 28 16.62 1.46 10.55
N THR A 29 16.91 1.20 9.28
CA THR A 29 17.83 2.04 8.49
C THR A 29 17.12 3.12 7.68
N ILE A 30 15.92 2.83 7.17
CA ILE A 30 15.19 3.73 6.27
C ILE A 30 13.70 3.88 6.65
N ASP A 31 13.31 3.44 7.85
CA ASP A 31 11.92 3.47 8.34
C ASP A 31 10.90 2.79 7.41
N ALA A 32 11.36 1.83 6.59
CA ALA A 32 10.49 0.99 5.77
C ALA A 32 9.72 0.01 6.68
N PHE A 33 8.46 0.34 6.98
CA PHE A 33 7.64 -0.46 7.89
C PHE A 33 7.50 -1.91 7.37
N PRO A 34 7.73 -2.93 8.22
CA PRO A 34 7.77 -4.32 7.76
C PRO A 34 6.44 -4.80 7.18
N SER A 35 6.51 -5.59 6.11
CA SER A 35 5.35 -6.32 5.58
C SER A 35 5.21 -7.72 6.18
N LEU A 36 6.30 -8.28 6.69
CA LEU A 36 6.33 -9.61 7.30
C LEU A 36 5.74 -9.56 8.72
N LYS A 37 4.53 -10.11 8.89
CA LYS A 37 3.79 -10.05 10.16
C LYS A 37 4.55 -10.65 11.36
N THR A 38 5.45 -11.60 11.13
CA THR A 38 6.20 -12.28 12.20
C THR A 38 7.17 -11.35 12.94
N VAL A 39 7.50 -10.17 12.40
CA VAL A 39 8.36 -9.20 13.08
C VAL A 39 7.60 -8.15 13.89
N PHE A 40 6.26 -8.23 13.94
CA PHE A 40 5.45 -7.24 14.68
C PHE A 40 5.56 -7.38 16.20
N ASP A 41 6.12 -8.49 16.70
CA ASP A 41 6.42 -8.69 18.13
C ASP A 41 7.84 -8.24 18.51
N ASP A 42 8.62 -7.73 17.55
CA ASP A 42 9.96 -7.20 17.82
C ASP A 42 9.90 -5.96 18.74
N PRO A 43 10.78 -5.81 19.74
CA PRO A 43 10.79 -4.66 20.64
C PRO A 43 10.85 -3.29 19.93
N MET A 44 11.43 -3.22 18.73
CA MET A 44 11.53 -1.98 17.94
C MET A 44 10.16 -1.42 17.55
N ILE A 45 9.12 -2.27 17.51
CA ILE A 45 7.72 -1.90 17.25
C ILE A 45 7.11 -1.17 18.45
N ASP A 46 7.60 -1.42 19.67
CA ASP A 46 7.10 -0.80 20.90
C ASP A 46 7.91 0.41 21.36
N GLU A 47 8.94 0.79 20.61
CA GLU A 47 9.75 1.96 20.92
C GLU A 47 8.94 3.27 20.79
N PRO A 48 9.13 4.22 21.72
CA PRO A 48 8.53 5.54 21.61
C PRO A 48 9.13 6.32 20.44
N VAL A 49 8.28 6.98 19.66
CA VAL A 49 8.72 7.83 18.54
C VAL A 49 8.58 9.30 18.95
N ALA A 50 9.71 9.99 19.10
CA ALA A 50 9.75 11.38 19.58
C ALA A 50 8.93 12.35 18.72
N TYR A 51 8.97 12.20 17.40
CA TYR A 51 8.18 13.02 16.46
C TYR A 51 6.67 12.93 16.74
N PHE A 52 6.19 11.76 17.18
CA PHE A 52 4.80 11.52 17.56
C PHE A 52 4.55 11.74 19.07
N GLY A 53 5.37 12.56 19.74
CA GLY A 53 5.19 12.85 21.16
C GLY A 53 5.46 11.65 22.06
N ASN A 54 6.47 10.83 21.72
CA ASN A 54 6.84 9.59 22.43
C ASN A 54 5.77 8.50 22.43
N GLN A 55 4.79 8.57 21.52
CA GLN A 55 3.83 7.49 21.32
C GLN A 55 4.50 6.27 20.72
N LYS A 56 3.98 5.08 21.04
CA LYS A 56 4.31 3.81 20.39
C LYS A 56 3.60 3.69 19.04
N ALA A 57 3.85 4.64 18.13
CA ALA A 57 3.13 4.74 16.86
C ALA A 57 3.29 3.48 15.98
N ARG A 58 4.44 2.82 16.05
CA ARG A 58 4.74 1.60 15.28
C ARG A 58 3.86 0.42 15.70
N ARG A 59 3.54 0.28 17.00
CA ARG A 59 2.57 -0.69 17.52
C ARG A 59 1.18 -0.45 16.95
N LEU A 60 0.73 0.80 16.91
CA LEU A 60 -0.53 1.16 16.27
C LEU A 60 -0.55 0.77 14.78
N PHE A 61 0.55 1.01 14.05
CA PHE A 61 0.64 0.62 12.63
C PHE A 61 0.60 -0.91 12.46
N ALA A 62 1.27 -1.68 13.32
CA ALA A 62 1.22 -3.14 13.30
C ALA A 62 -0.20 -3.66 13.54
N ASP A 63 -0.91 -3.12 14.53
CA ASP A 63 -2.29 -3.50 14.84
C ASP A 63 -3.26 -3.19 13.68
N ILE A 64 -3.05 -2.07 12.98
CA ILE A 64 -3.83 -1.71 11.79
C ILE A 64 -3.49 -2.66 10.64
N ALA A 65 -2.21 -2.94 10.40
CA ALA A 65 -1.78 -3.84 9.33
C ALA A 65 -2.38 -5.24 9.43
N LEU A 66 -2.61 -5.74 10.65
CA LEU A 66 -3.27 -7.02 10.89
C LEU A 66 -4.77 -7.03 10.55
N ARG A 67 -5.40 -5.85 10.40
CA ARG A 67 -6.84 -5.67 10.14
C ARG A 67 -7.14 -5.16 8.73
N ILE A 68 -6.13 -4.97 7.88
CA ILE A 68 -6.34 -4.55 6.49
C ILE A 68 -7.16 -5.64 5.77
N PRO A 69 -8.33 -5.31 5.21
CA PRO A 69 -9.13 -6.28 4.46
C PRO A 69 -8.44 -6.63 3.14
N GLU A 70 -8.77 -7.80 2.60
CA GLU A 70 -8.39 -8.14 1.23
C GLU A 70 -9.05 -7.19 0.24
N ASN A 71 -8.28 -6.74 -0.75
CA ASN A 71 -8.77 -5.97 -1.89
C ASN A 71 -8.63 -6.80 -3.15
N MET A 72 -9.67 -6.80 -3.99
CA MET A 72 -9.60 -7.40 -5.32
C MET A 72 -8.80 -6.48 -6.24
N VAL A 73 -7.97 -7.08 -7.09
CA VAL A 73 -7.24 -6.38 -8.15
C VAL A 73 -7.82 -6.76 -9.51
N SER A 74 -7.83 -5.80 -10.43
CA SER A 74 -8.30 -5.96 -11.80
C SER A 74 -7.25 -5.47 -12.79
N GLU A 75 -7.19 -6.07 -13.98
CA GLU A 75 -6.38 -5.53 -15.08
C GLU A 75 -6.80 -4.11 -15.49
N TYR A 76 -8.04 -3.72 -15.15
CA TYR A 76 -8.60 -2.40 -15.41
C TYR A 76 -8.35 -1.38 -14.28
N ASP A 77 -7.70 -1.75 -13.18
CA ASP A 77 -7.54 -0.88 -11.99
C ASP A 77 -6.88 0.46 -12.33
N VAL A 78 -5.89 0.47 -13.23
CA VAL A 78 -5.22 1.70 -13.66
C VAL A 78 -6.21 2.66 -14.32
N ILE A 79 -7.01 2.17 -15.27
CA ILE A 79 -8.00 2.97 -15.99
C ILE A 79 -9.13 3.41 -15.04
N ALA A 80 -9.59 2.50 -14.18
CA ALA A 80 -10.63 2.81 -13.21
C ALA A 80 -10.18 3.88 -12.22
N ARG A 81 -8.93 3.83 -11.75
CA ARG A 81 -8.33 4.82 -10.87
C ARG A 81 -8.24 6.20 -11.53
N ASP A 82 -7.86 6.28 -12.80
CA ASP A 82 -7.75 7.57 -13.49
C ASP A 82 -9.11 8.24 -13.67
N ILE A 83 -10.14 7.45 -14.04
CA ILE A 83 -11.52 7.92 -14.12
C ILE A 83 -12.03 8.37 -12.75
N TRP A 84 -11.80 7.56 -11.72
CA TRP A 84 -12.20 7.87 -10.35
C TRP A 84 -11.54 9.15 -9.82
N THR A 85 -10.23 9.30 -10.04
CA THR A 85 -9.46 10.48 -9.62
C THR A 85 -9.98 11.76 -10.28
N THR A 86 -10.37 11.68 -11.55
CA THR A 86 -10.99 12.80 -12.28
C THR A 86 -12.35 13.16 -11.68
N ALA A 87 -13.17 12.15 -11.35
CA ALA A 87 -14.49 12.36 -10.77
C ALA A 87 -14.39 13.05 -9.39
N VAL A 88 -13.52 12.53 -8.51
CA VAL A 88 -13.26 13.12 -7.19
C VAL A 88 -12.74 14.55 -7.33
N SER A 89 -11.82 14.80 -8.27
CA SER A 89 -11.32 16.15 -8.53
C SER A 89 -12.44 17.12 -8.90
N ASN A 90 -13.35 16.71 -9.81
CA ASN A 90 -14.48 17.55 -10.22
C ASN A 90 -15.43 17.91 -9.06
N VAL A 91 -15.62 16.98 -8.11
CA VAL A 91 -16.38 17.28 -6.89
C VAL A 91 -15.64 18.30 -6.03
N ILE A 92 -14.34 18.08 -5.78
CA ILE A 92 -13.52 18.95 -4.92
C ILE A 92 -13.48 20.39 -5.45
N ILE A 93 -13.37 20.57 -6.77
CA ILE A 93 -13.31 21.91 -7.39
C ILE A 93 -14.69 22.49 -7.70
N GLY A 94 -15.78 21.82 -7.32
CA GLY A 94 -17.15 22.31 -7.49
C GLY A 94 -17.69 22.27 -8.93
N VAL A 95 -17.09 21.46 -9.81
CA VAL A 95 -17.53 21.28 -11.21
C VAL A 95 -18.70 20.31 -11.34
N ALA A 96 -18.88 19.39 -10.39
CA ALA A 96 -19.99 18.44 -10.36
C ALA A 96 -20.43 18.13 -8.92
N SER A 97 -21.70 17.76 -8.75
CA SER A 97 -22.15 17.13 -7.50
C SER A 97 -21.55 15.71 -7.34
N ILE A 98 -21.59 15.18 -6.12
CA ILE A 98 -21.13 13.82 -5.81
C ILE A 98 -21.88 12.79 -6.69
N ASP A 99 -23.20 12.90 -6.77
CA ASP A 99 -24.04 11.95 -7.50
C ASP A 99 -23.76 11.99 -9.01
N GLU A 100 -23.62 13.18 -9.60
CA GLU A 100 -23.28 13.35 -11.01
C GLU A 100 -21.89 12.78 -11.34
N ALA A 101 -20.90 13.10 -10.52
CA ALA A 101 -19.53 12.63 -10.71
C ALA A 101 -19.45 11.10 -10.59
N TYR A 102 -20.13 10.52 -9.59
CA TYR A 102 -20.20 9.08 -9.38
C TYR A 102 -20.88 8.37 -10.55
N ALA A 103 -22.07 8.83 -10.95
CA ALA A 103 -22.82 8.21 -12.04
C ALA A 103 -22.02 8.21 -13.36
N LYS A 104 -21.36 9.34 -13.66
CA LYS A 104 -20.51 9.48 -14.84
C LYS A 104 -19.29 8.56 -14.78
N ALA A 105 -18.58 8.53 -13.66
CA ALA A 105 -17.40 7.68 -13.47
C ALA A 105 -17.77 6.20 -13.61
N LYS A 106 -18.85 5.76 -12.96
CA LYS A 106 -19.36 4.39 -13.05
C LYS A 106 -19.63 4.01 -14.51
N GLN A 107 -20.36 4.85 -15.24
CA GLN A 107 -20.66 4.59 -16.65
C GLN A 107 -19.39 4.49 -17.51
N GLN A 108 -18.41 5.37 -17.28
CA GLN A 108 -17.14 5.36 -18.01
C GLN A 108 -16.33 4.09 -17.74
N ILE A 109 -16.30 3.63 -16.49
CA ILE A 109 -15.60 2.40 -16.09
C ILE A 109 -16.30 1.19 -16.72
N GLU A 110 -17.62 1.09 -16.62
CA GLU A 110 -18.40 -0.01 -17.22
C GLU A 110 -18.19 -0.11 -18.74
N ASN A 111 -18.04 1.03 -19.43
CA ASN A 111 -17.77 1.05 -20.86
C ASN A 111 -16.34 0.63 -21.24
N ARG A 112 -15.39 0.62 -20.29
CA ARG A 112 -13.99 0.22 -20.52
C ARG A 112 -13.72 -1.26 -20.19
N ILE A 113 -14.59 -1.87 -19.38
CA ILE A 113 -14.51 -3.27 -18.96
C ILE A 113 -15.27 -4.20 -19.94
N ARG A 114 -16.09 -3.63 -20.83
CA ARG A 114 -16.71 -4.36 -21.96
C ARG A 114 -15.72 -4.57 -23.09
#